data_AF-A0A662YGD8-F1
#
_entry.id   AF-A0A662YGD8-F1
#
_cell.length_a   1.000
_cell.length_b   1.000
_cell.length_c   1.000
_cell.angle_alpha   90.00
_cell.angle_beta   90.00
_cell.angle_gamma   90.00
#
_symmetry.space_group_name_H-M   'P 1'
#
loop_
_entity.id
_entity.type
_entity.pdbx_description
1 polymer ?
#
loop_
_entity_poly.entity_id
_entity_poly.type
_entity_poly.pdbx_seq_one_letter_code
_entity_poly.pdbx_strand_id
1 'polypeptide(L)'
;MQQLEYRDAACFIEAYRTLTTGGIQCLKDYALSGLEAAKDAVYEALQKEAATPQQTGVASSTAGQLDETSAYYVNFQLVAPALTAVAQQLERLSAQSPQENAENLRVLGEVADAYATQRVQLLAPVLTTWLETVSQTSDIVNVLRASCAQLLKVCEAEFRLFLKLFGREPSDELFVVAGGSSSEEEQGEDGTESAFEYASRRLIFQLSGLLYNTVRPQLLTHKDLEVLCEVIQVLRSEVIEAAITPRAALVSYAEPVMHRMIQDAQERLILCMQKYIRDEIEGFAPSAADLDYPAKLVAAEQAGASLYATWYPSLEHTLLCLSKGYHFVNMEIFEELAQDAIQICTASLKMASADITAAQGGLHGALFLVKHLLTLREQITPFEIRFAQTSKALDFTSSADAMNQLLADASTIFRFSGPNGLVGLFTRGIPQIQETTADVKKELEQELKKSCTAFIETVLQLLARPLLALMKQIAQVQQTQKATALDFRQCAFTAPAEVNNVLASVAKQLQEVLPEVLQTIHLYLRNVSTETILFKPVQRNLLDAVENLNAMMEQTYTREELQPCEETITIVLQQLRAL
;
A
#
# COMPACT_ATOMS: atom_id res chain seq x y z
N MET A 1 -60.62 35.65 -2.76
CA MET A 1 -61.13 35.89 -1.38
C MET A 1 -62.19 36.97 -1.40
N GLN A 2 -63.48 36.63 -1.54
CA GLN A 2 -64.61 37.51 -1.20
C GLN A 2 -65.89 36.67 -1.28
N GLN A 3 -66.21 35.99 -0.18
CA GLN A 3 -67.54 35.50 0.27
C GLN A 3 -67.31 34.45 1.37
N LEU A 4 -66.90 34.92 2.56
CA LEU A 4 -66.64 34.09 3.75
C LEU A 4 -67.81 34.13 4.76
N GLU A 5 -68.99 34.59 4.34
CA GLU A 5 -70.16 34.80 5.21
C GLU A 5 -71.37 33.94 4.78
N TYR A 6 -71.14 32.68 4.46
CA TYR A 6 -72.23 31.68 4.38
C TYR A 6 -72.02 30.63 5.47
N ARG A 7 -73.04 30.42 6.31
CA ARG A 7 -73.03 29.47 7.44
C ARG A 7 -72.63 28.05 7.02
N ASP A 8 -72.93 27.69 5.78
CA ASP A 8 -72.67 26.36 5.22
C ASP A 8 -71.32 26.28 4.44
N ALA A 9 -70.60 27.39 4.27
CA ALA A 9 -69.34 27.42 3.52
C ALA A 9 -68.27 26.49 4.13
N ALA A 10 -68.20 26.41 5.47
CA ALA A 10 -67.31 25.49 6.15
C ALA A 10 -67.61 24.01 5.82
N CYS A 11 -68.91 23.65 5.75
CA CYS A 11 -69.35 22.30 5.38
C CYS A 11 -69.02 21.97 3.92
N PHE A 12 -69.17 22.92 3.00
CA PHE A 12 -68.79 22.73 1.59
C PHE A 12 -67.27 22.60 1.39
N ILE A 13 -66.47 23.34 2.16
CA ILE A 13 -65.00 23.22 2.14
C ILE A 13 -64.56 21.85 2.67
N GLU A 14 -65.18 21.37 3.76
CA GLU A 14 -64.88 20.05 4.32
C GLU A 14 -65.29 18.92 3.37
N ALA A 15 -66.48 19.01 2.76
CA ALA A 15 -66.92 18.06 1.74
C ALA A 15 -66.00 18.05 0.50
N TYR A 16 -65.52 19.23 0.07
CA TYR A 16 -64.54 19.36 -1.02
C TYR A 16 -63.20 18.71 -0.66
N ARG A 17 -62.71 18.88 0.58
CA ARG A 17 -61.51 18.20 1.08
C ARG A 17 -61.67 16.68 1.09
N THR A 18 -62.79 16.16 1.58
CA THR A 18 -63.05 14.71 1.56
C THR A 18 -63.10 14.16 0.12
N LEU A 19 -63.70 14.90 -0.81
CA LEU A 19 -63.76 14.52 -2.23
C LEU A 19 -62.39 14.57 -2.91
N THR A 20 -61.57 15.57 -2.61
CA THR A 20 -60.21 15.71 -3.16
C THR A 20 -59.27 14.63 -2.63
N THR A 21 -59.27 14.35 -1.31
CA THR A 21 -58.52 13.22 -0.74
C THR A 21 -58.98 11.88 -1.34
N GLY A 22 -60.29 11.68 -1.51
CA GLY A 22 -60.83 10.49 -2.18
C GLY A 22 -60.40 10.38 -3.65
N GLY A 23 -60.38 11.50 -4.38
CA GLY A 23 -59.90 11.57 -5.77
C GLY A 23 -58.41 11.26 -5.90
N ILE A 24 -57.58 11.81 -5.01
CA ILE A 24 -56.13 11.53 -4.94
C ILE A 24 -55.88 10.05 -4.64
N GLN A 25 -56.65 9.45 -3.72
CA GLN A 25 -56.55 8.02 -3.43
C GLN A 25 -56.96 7.16 -4.65
N CYS A 26 -58.01 7.52 -5.38
CA CYS A 26 -58.37 6.84 -6.63
C CYS A 26 -57.28 6.94 -7.70
N LEU A 27 -56.61 8.11 -7.81
CA LEU A 27 -55.47 8.29 -8.72
C LEU A 27 -54.28 7.41 -8.32
N LYS A 28 -53.99 7.31 -7.02
CA LYS A 28 -52.99 6.39 -6.48
C LYS A 28 -53.32 4.93 -6.81
N ASP A 29 -54.54 4.49 -6.52
CA ASP A 29 -54.97 3.11 -6.75
C ASP A 29 -54.94 2.75 -8.25
N TYR A 30 -55.30 3.70 -9.12
CA TYR A 30 -55.16 3.56 -10.57
C TYR A 30 -53.69 3.42 -11.00
N ALA A 31 -52.80 4.24 -10.47
CA ALA A 31 -51.37 4.16 -10.76
C ALA A 31 -50.75 2.84 -10.29
N LEU A 32 -51.05 2.41 -9.07
CA LEU A 32 -50.58 1.13 -8.51
C LEU A 32 -51.13 -0.07 -9.30
N SER A 33 -52.40 -0.04 -9.70
CA SER A 33 -53.00 -1.07 -10.54
C SER A 33 -52.35 -1.15 -11.92
N GLY A 34 -52.02 0.01 -12.52
CA GLY A 34 -51.28 0.05 -13.79
C GLY A 34 -49.88 -0.55 -13.69
N LEU A 35 -49.15 -0.24 -12.61
CA LEU A 35 -47.84 -0.80 -12.33
C LEU A 35 -47.89 -2.32 -12.08
N GLU A 36 -48.86 -2.79 -11.30
CA GLU A 36 -49.08 -4.22 -11.06
C GLU A 36 -49.44 -4.98 -12.35
N ALA A 37 -50.31 -4.40 -13.20
CA ALA A 37 -50.65 -4.98 -14.50
C ALA A 37 -49.43 -5.06 -15.44
N ALA A 38 -48.54 -4.06 -15.41
CA ALA A 38 -47.29 -4.10 -16.16
C ALA A 38 -46.38 -5.24 -15.68
N LYS A 39 -46.25 -5.41 -14.35
CA LYS A 39 -45.48 -6.50 -13.75
C LYS A 39 -46.04 -7.87 -14.14
N ASP A 40 -47.35 -8.07 -14.07
CA ASP A 40 -48.00 -9.33 -14.45
C ASP A 40 -47.82 -9.63 -15.94
N ALA A 41 -47.93 -8.61 -16.81
CA ALA A 41 -47.66 -8.74 -18.24
C ALA A 41 -46.21 -9.15 -18.53
N VAL A 42 -45.23 -8.69 -17.74
CA VAL A 42 -43.84 -9.16 -17.83
C VAL A 42 -43.74 -10.63 -17.43
N TYR A 43 -44.35 -11.06 -16.33
CA TYR A 43 -44.34 -12.48 -15.94
C TYR A 43 -44.99 -13.38 -16.99
N GLU A 44 -46.11 -12.97 -17.58
CA GLU A 44 -46.74 -13.71 -18.68
C GLU A 44 -45.86 -13.80 -19.93
N ALA A 45 -45.18 -12.71 -20.28
CA ALA A 45 -44.26 -12.69 -21.43
C ALA A 45 -43.08 -13.66 -21.21
N LEU A 46 -42.51 -13.67 -20.00
CA LEU A 46 -41.43 -14.58 -19.63
C LEU A 46 -41.86 -16.05 -19.64
N GLN A 47 -43.08 -16.35 -19.19
CA GLN A 47 -43.64 -17.70 -19.28
C GLN A 47 -43.84 -18.16 -20.74
N LYS A 48 -44.25 -17.26 -21.64
CA LYS A 48 -44.40 -17.54 -23.07
C LYS A 48 -43.05 -17.75 -23.76
N GLU A 49 -42.03 -16.96 -23.41
CA GLU A 49 -40.66 -17.16 -23.91
C GLU A 49 -40.07 -18.50 -23.44
N ALA A 50 -40.28 -18.88 -22.19
CA ALA A 50 -39.83 -20.17 -21.66
C ALA A 50 -40.52 -21.39 -22.32
N ALA A 51 -41.74 -21.21 -22.84
CA ALA A 51 -42.50 -22.27 -23.51
C ALA A 51 -42.12 -22.48 -24.99
N THR A 52 -41.34 -21.58 -25.60
CA THR A 52 -40.98 -21.65 -27.02
C THR A 52 -39.55 -22.20 -27.18
N PRO A 53 -39.33 -23.42 -27.72
CA PRO A 53 -37.98 -23.97 -27.86
C PRO A 53 -37.20 -23.20 -28.93
N GLN A 54 -36.17 -22.44 -28.52
CA GLN A 54 -35.26 -21.72 -29.43
C GLN A 54 -34.48 -22.70 -30.31
N GLN A 55 -34.86 -22.81 -31.59
CA GLN A 55 -33.97 -23.19 -32.68
C GLN A 55 -33.31 -21.95 -33.27
N THR A 56 -32.24 -21.47 -32.65
CA THR A 56 -31.15 -20.76 -33.34
C THR A 56 -29.91 -20.89 -32.49
N GLY A 57 -28.89 -21.54 -33.04
CA GLY A 57 -27.59 -21.72 -32.42
C GLY A 57 -26.81 -20.40 -32.31
N VAL A 58 -25.72 -20.53 -31.55
CA VAL A 58 -24.84 -19.50 -31.01
C VAL A 58 -25.40 -18.94 -29.71
N ALA A 59 -24.66 -19.21 -28.63
CA ALA A 59 -24.85 -18.67 -27.29
C ALA A 59 -24.75 -17.14 -27.30
N SER A 60 -25.79 -16.45 -27.78
CA SER A 60 -26.06 -15.08 -27.37
C SER A 60 -26.55 -15.16 -25.94
N SER A 61 -25.58 -14.93 -25.05
CA SER A 61 -25.72 -14.85 -23.61
C SER A 61 -27.03 -14.19 -23.17
N THR A 62 -27.52 -14.63 -22.02
CA THR A 62 -28.53 -13.95 -21.16
C THR A 62 -28.33 -12.43 -21.04
N ALA A 63 -27.14 -11.90 -21.38
CA ALA A 63 -26.80 -10.48 -21.52
C ALA A 63 -27.65 -9.71 -22.56
N GLY A 64 -28.12 -10.37 -23.62
CA GLY A 64 -28.95 -9.74 -24.65
C GLY A 64 -30.42 -9.51 -24.23
N GLN A 65 -30.84 -10.01 -23.06
CA GLN A 65 -32.24 -9.97 -22.61
C GLN A 65 -32.62 -8.71 -21.80
N LEU A 66 -31.66 -7.84 -21.46
CA LEU A 66 -31.92 -6.59 -20.71
C LEU A 66 -31.74 -5.32 -21.55
N ASP A 67 -31.87 -5.41 -22.87
CA ASP A 67 -31.93 -4.24 -23.75
C ASP A 67 -33.30 -3.53 -23.65
N GLU A 68 -33.38 -2.26 -24.08
CA GLU A 68 -34.62 -1.46 -24.08
C GLU A 68 -35.79 -2.12 -24.84
N THR A 69 -35.48 -3.04 -25.75
CA THR A 69 -36.45 -3.81 -26.55
C THR A 69 -36.97 -5.05 -25.83
N SER A 70 -36.45 -5.38 -24.66
CA SER A 70 -36.87 -6.55 -23.89
C SER A 70 -38.27 -6.37 -23.30
N ALA A 71 -38.94 -7.50 -23.03
CA ALA A 71 -40.25 -7.52 -22.40
C ALA A 71 -40.26 -6.76 -21.04
N TYR A 72 -39.12 -6.76 -20.34
CA TYR A 72 -38.92 -6.03 -19.08
C TYR A 72 -39.15 -4.52 -19.20
N TYR A 73 -38.85 -3.91 -20.34
CA TYR A 73 -39.00 -2.46 -20.55
C TYR A 73 -40.24 -2.11 -21.38
N VAL A 74 -40.55 -2.90 -22.42
CA VAL A 74 -41.66 -2.62 -23.34
C VAL A 74 -43.01 -2.57 -22.61
N ASN A 75 -43.27 -3.52 -21.71
CA ASN A 75 -44.55 -3.57 -20.98
C ASN A 75 -44.74 -2.37 -20.03
N PHE A 76 -43.66 -1.88 -19.42
CA PHE A 76 -43.71 -0.68 -18.58
C PHE A 76 -43.82 0.61 -19.42
N GLN A 77 -43.24 0.64 -20.62
CA GLN A 77 -43.40 1.76 -21.55
C GLN A 77 -44.85 1.92 -22.03
N LEU A 78 -45.62 0.83 -22.15
CA LEU A 78 -47.04 0.89 -22.53
C LEU A 78 -47.91 1.58 -21.47
N VAL A 79 -47.54 1.45 -20.18
CA VAL A 79 -48.27 2.07 -19.06
C VAL A 79 -47.79 3.51 -18.80
N ALA A 80 -46.64 3.90 -19.35
CA ALA A 80 -46.04 5.21 -19.13
C ALA A 80 -46.97 6.41 -19.43
N PRO A 81 -47.69 6.48 -20.57
CA PRO A 81 -48.58 7.62 -20.85
C PRO A 81 -49.69 7.82 -19.81
N ALA A 82 -50.21 6.73 -19.24
CA ALA A 82 -51.24 6.78 -18.22
C ALA A 82 -50.68 7.30 -16.89
N LEU A 83 -49.48 6.83 -16.51
CA LEU A 83 -48.81 7.26 -15.28
C LEU A 83 -48.29 8.69 -15.36
N THR A 84 -47.78 9.12 -16.51
CA THR A 84 -47.40 10.52 -16.74
C THR A 84 -48.60 11.45 -16.63
N ALA A 85 -49.76 11.03 -17.17
CA ALA A 85 -50.99 11.79 -17.01
C ALA A 85 -51.40 11.93 -15.54
N VAL A 86 -51.31 10.85 -14.75
CA VAL A 86 -51.59 10.89 -13.30
C VAL A 86 -50.61 11.82 -12.57
N ALA A 87 -49.30 11.71 -12.85
CA ALA A 87 -48.28 12.58 -12.26
C ALA A 87 -48.55 14.05 -12.57
N GLN A 88 -48.85 14.39 -13.84
CA GLN A 88 -49.21 15.76 -14.24
C GLN A 88 -50.48 16.29 -13.55
N GLN A 89 -51.48 15.44 -13.29
CA GLN A 89 -52.68 15.86 -12.56
C GLN A 89 -52.38 16.12 -11.08
N LEU A 90 -51.59 15.26 -10.43
CA LEU A 90 -51.17 15.46 -9.05
C LEU A 90 -50.33 16.73 -8.89
N GLU A 91 -49.48 17.06 -9.87
CA GLU A 91 -48.75 18.34 -9.92
C GLU A 91 -49.65 19.56 -10.13
N ARG A 92 -50.68 19.46 -10.98
CA ARG A 92 -51.64 20.57 -11.16
C ARG A 92 -52.45 20.86 -9.91
N LEU A 93 -52.73 19.83 -9.11
CA LEU A 93 -53.41 19.95 -7.83
C LEU A 93 -52.47 20.51 -6.74
N SER A 94 -51.16 20.25 -6.81
CA SER A 94 -50.19 20.78 -5.86
C SER A 94 -49.93 22.29 -6.00
N ALA A 95 -50.14 22.87 -7.18
CA ALA A 95 -49.97 24.30 -7.44
C ALA A 95 -51.01 25.21 -6.74
N GLN A 96 -52.06 24.63 -6.14
CA GLN A 96 -53.21 25.39 -5.64
C GLN A 96 -53.15 25.68 -4.13
N SER A 97 -52.48 24.84 -3.32
CA SER A 97 -52.29 25.10 -1.87
C SER A 97 -51.07 24.37 -1.25
N PRO A 98 -50.38 24.96 -0.25
CA PRO A 98 -49.14 24.40 0.30
C PRO A 98 -49.33 23.16 1.21
N GLN A 99 -50.50 22.96 1.82
CA GLN A 99 -50.78 21.76 2.63
C GLN A 99 -51.14 20.54 1.76
N GLU A 100 -51.90 20.74 0.67
CA GLU A 100 -52.24 19.67 -0.28
C GLU A 100 -51.04 19.26 -1.14
N ASN A 101 -50.04 20.13 -1.27
CA ASN A 101 -48.76 19.81 -1.91
C ASN A 101 -48.04 18.65 -1.19
N ALA A 102 -47.94 18.67 0.14
CA ALA A 102 -47.26 17.63 0.89
C ALA A 102 -47.94 16.25 0.77
N GLU A 103 -49.28 16.20 0.73
CA GLU A 103 -50.03 14.96 0.57
C GLU A 103 -49.90 14.38 -0.84
N ASN A 104 -49.97 15.22 -1.88
CA ASN A 104 -49.78 14.82 -3.28
C ASN A 104 -48.36 14.30 -3.53
N LEU A 105 -47.35 14.96 -2.97
CA LEU A 105 -45.94 14.53 -3.03
C LEU A 105 -45.72 13.20 -2.32
N ARG A 106 -46.37 12.98 -1.18
CA ARG A 106 -46.32 11.69 -0.46
C ARG A 106 -46.91 10.56 -1.30
N VAL A 107 -48.06 10.79 -1.94
CA VAL A 107 -48.72 9.80 -2.80
C VAL A 107 -47.86 9.46 -4.02
N LEU A 108 -47.23 10.45 -4.64
CA LEU A 108 -46.29 10.23 -5.74
C LEU A 108 -45.05 9.44 -5.28
N GLY A 109 -44.54 9.74 -4.09
CA GLY A 109 -43.46 8.99 -3.44
C GLY A 109 -43.82 7.52 -3.19
N GLU A 110 -45.04 7.23 -2.72
CA GLU A 110 -45.52 5.86 -2.51
C GLU A 110 -45.65 5.09 -3.84
N VAL A 111 -46.09 5.75 -4.92
CA VAL A 111 -46.14 5.15 -6.26
C VAL A 111 -44.73 4.88 -6.80
N ALA A 112 -43.78 5.79 -6.58
CA ALA A 112 -42.38 5.60 -6.96
C ALA A 112 -41.69 4.49 -6.16
N ASP A 113 -42.00 4.36 -4.86
CA ASP A 113 -41.51 3.28 -4.01
C ASP A 113 -42.05 1.91 -4.45
N ALA A 114 -43.34 1.85 -4.80
CA ALA A 114 -43.97 0.67 -5.37
C ALA A 114 -43.33 0.29 -6.72
N TYR A 115 -43.10 1.27 -7.60
CA TYR A 115 -42.37 1.08 -8.86
C TYR A 115 -40.98 0.49 -8.59
N ALA A 116 -40.16 1.12 -7.75
CA ALA A 116 -38.81 0.65 -7.44
C ALA A 116 -38.82 -0.78 -6.89
N THR A 117 -39.77 -1.10 -6.00
CA THR A 117 -39.93 -2.45 -5.45
C THR A 117 -40.23 -3.49 -6.52
N GLN A 118 -41.19 -3.20 -7.42
CA GLN A 118 -41.54 -4.11 -8.50
C GLN A 118 -40.38 -4.28 -9.49
N ARG A 119 -39.64 -3.21 -9.81
CA ARG A 119 -38.46 -3.28 -10.69
C ARG A 119 -37.36 -4.14 -10.10
N VAL A 120 -37.04 -3.97 -8.81
CA VAL A 120 -36.06 -4.84 -8.14
C VAL A 120 -36.49 -6.31 -8.23
N GLN A 121 -37.76 -6.62 -7.95
CA GLN A 121 -38.26 -8.01 -7.99
C GLN A 121 -38.11 -8.65 -9.38
N LEU A 122 -38.26 -7.87 -10.45
CA LEU A 122 -38.11 -8.38 -11.82
C LEU A 122 -36.65 -8.49 -12.26
N LEU A 123 -35.81 -7.50 -11.91
CA LEU A 123 -34.44 -7.40 -12.42
C LEU A 123 -33.43 -8.19 -11.59
N ALA A 124 -33.59 -8.26 -10.27
CA ALA A 124 -32.67 -8.95 -9.38
C ALA A 124 -32.40 -10.41 -9.79
N PRO A 125 -33.40 -11.28 -10.02
CA PRO A 125 -33.13 -12.68 -10.36
C PRO A 125 -32.42 -12.85 -11.72
N VAL A 126 -32.71 -11.99 -12.69
CA VAL A 126 -32.07 -12.02 -14.02
C VAL A 126 -30.61 -11.57 -13.92
N LEU A 127 -30.35 -10.51 -13.15
CA LEU A 127 -29.00 -10.04 -12.93
C LEU A 127 -28.18 -11.03 -12.11
N THR A 128 -28.74 -11.64 -11.07
CA THR A 128 -28.04 -12.67 -10.29
C THR A 128 -27.67 -13.88 -11.14
N THR A 129 -28.61 -14.40 -11.93
CA THR A 129 -28.32 -15.54 -12.83
C THR A 129 -27.27 -15.18 -13.89
N TRP A 130 -27.34 -13.98 -14.47
CA TRP A 130 -26.33 -13.49 -15.39
C TRP A 130 -24.96 -13.36 -14.70
N LEU A 131 -24.89 -12.74 -13.53
CA LEU A 131 -23.66 -12.59 -12.74
C LEU A 131 -23.05 -13.95 -12.40
N GLU A 132 -23.86 -14.92 -11.99
CA GLU A 132 -23.43 -16.29 -11.73
C GLU A 132 -22.84 -16.94 -13.00
N THR A 133 -23.47 -16.80 -14.16
CA THR A 133 -22.93 -17.35 -15.43
C THR A 133 -21.62 -16.70 -15.86
N VAL A 134 -21.48 -15.39 -15.68
CA VAL A 134 -20.25 -14.65 -16.01
C VAL A 134 -19.13 -14.98 -15.03
N SER A 135 -19.46 -15.09 -13.74
CA SER A 135 -18.51 -15.44 -12.68
C SER A 135 -17.92 -16.85 -12.81
N GLN A 136 -18.61 -17.77 -13.50
CA GLN A 136 -18.13 -19.14 -13.75
C GLN A 136 -17.24 -19.26 -14.99
N THR A 137 -17.33 -18.30 -15.90
CA THR A 137 -16.76 -18.42 -17.26
C THR A 137 -15.55 -17.55 -17.50
N SER A 138 -15.32 -16.51 -16.68
CA SER A 138 -14.32 -15.48 -16.93
C SER A 138 -13.51 -15.12 -15.70
N ASP A 139 -12.31 -14.56 -15.92
CA ASP A 139 -11.44 -14.06 -14.86
C ASP A 139 -12.09 -12.91 -14.09
N ILE A 140 -11.76 -12.75 -12.80
CA ILE A 140 -12.37 -11.73 -11.92
C ILE A 140 -12.38 -10.32 -12.53
N VAL A 141 -11.32 -9.94 -13.24
CA VAL A 141 -11.23 -8.62 -13.87
C VAL A 141 -12.24 -8.49 -15.01
N ASN A 142 -12.39 -9.53 -15.83
CA ASN A 142 -13.38 -9.57 -16.90
C ASN A 142 -14.80 -9.64 -16.35
N VAL A 143 -15.03 -10.41 -15.27
CA VAL A 143 -16.29 -10.42 -14.52
C VAL A 143 -16.62 -9.00 -14.06
N LEU A 144 -15.67 -8.31 -13.45
CA LEU A 144 -15.87 -6.96 -12.94
C LEU A 144 -16.20 -5.97 -14.07
N ARG A 145 -15.39 -5.93 -15.13
CA ARG A 145 -15.61 -5.05 -16.30
C ARG A 145 -16.98 -5.29 -16.92
N ALA A 146 -17.30 -6.56 -17.20
CA ALA A 146 -18.58 -6.93 -17.80
C ALA A 146 -19.75 -6.57 -16.88
N SER A 147 -19.61 -6.83 -15.58
CA SER A 147 -20.70 -6.65 -14.62
C SER A 147 -20.95 -5.19 -14.28
N CYS A 148 -19.90 -4.38 -14.15
CA CYS A 148 -20.04 -2.92 -14.02
C CYS A 148 -20.64 -2.31 -15.29
N ALA A 149 -20.20 -2.76 -16.48
CA ALA A 149 -20.79 -2.29 -17.74
C ALA A 149 -22.28 -2.65 -17.85
N GLN A 150 -22.67 -3.87 -17.46
CA GLN A 150 -24.06 -4.30 -17.47
C GLN A 150 -24.90 -3.54 -16.44
N LEU A 151 -24.39 -3.34 -15.23
CA LEU A 151 -25.05 -2.55 -14.19
C LEU A 151 -25.30 -1.12 -14.68
N LEU A 152 -24.31 -0.48 -15.31
CA LEU A 152 -24.45 0.86 -15.86
C LEU A 152 -25.50 0.93 -16.98
N LYS A 153 -25.54 -0.06 -17.88
CA LYS A 153 -26.57 -0.15 -18.92
C LYS A 153 -27.97 -0.25 -18.33
N VAL A 154 -28.16 -1.11 -17.32
CA VAL A 154 -29.44 -1.28 -16.63
C VAL A 154 -29.82 0.01 -15.89
N CYS A 155 -28.89 0.63 -15.18
CA CYS A 155 -29.11 1.91 -14.52
C CYS A 155 -29.54 3.01 -15.50
N GLU A 156 -28.92 3.08 -16.68
CA GLU A 156 -29.26 4.05 -17.72
C GLU A 156 -30.66 3.77 -18.31
N ALA A 157 -30.99 2.50 -18.57
CA ALA A 157 -32.32 2.09 -19.03
C ALA A 157 -33.42 2.35 -18.00
N GLU A 158 -33.16 2.06 -16.72
CA GLU A 158 -34.08 2.36 -15.62
C GLU A 158 -34.30 3.87 -15.47
N PHE A 159 -33.24 4.67 -15.54
CA PHE A 159 -33.34 6.11 -15.48
C PHE A 159 -34.20 6.66 -16.64
N ARG A 160 -33.96 6.20 -17.88
CA ARG A 160 -34.78 6.61 -19.03
C ARG A 160 -36.24 6.17 -18.90
N LEU A 161 -36.50 4.95 -18.42
CA LEU A 161 -37.85 4.44 -18.19
C LEU A 161 -38.57 5.29 -17.14
N PHE A 162 -37.87 5.61 -16.07
CA PHE A 162 -38.36 6.44 -14.98
C PHE A 162 -38.71 7.86 -15.44
N LEU A 163 -37.85 8.50 -16.25
CA LEU A 163 -38.16 9.77 -16.91
C LEU A 163 -39.42 9.68 -17.80
N LYS A 164 -39.58 8.58 -18.55
CA LYS A 164 -40.78 8.37 -19.38
C LYS A 164 -42.05 8.18 -18.54
N LEU A 165 -41.97 7.58 -17.36
CA LEU A 165 -43.10 7.32 -16.48
C LEU A 165 -43.57 8.58 -15.76
N PHE A 166 -42.63 9.33 -15.18
CA PHE A 166 -42.95 10.45 -14.29
C PHE A 166 -42.75 11.83 -14.95
N GLY A 167 -42.09 11.89 -16.11
CA GLY A 167 -41.93 13.12 -16.89
C GLY A 167 -40.95 14.15 -16.31
N ARG A 168 -40.25 13.82 -15.22
CA ARG A 168 -39.33 14.70 -14.49
C ARG A 168 -38.05 13.97 -14.13
N GLU A 169 -36.96 14.72 -14.05
CA GLU A 169 -35.71 14.22 -13.49
C GLU A 169 -35.84 14.03 -11.97
N PRO A 170 -35.24 12.97 -11.40
CA PRO A 170 -35.24 12.75 -9.96
C PRO A 170 -34.59 13.87 -9.13
N SER A 171 -33.89 14.80 -9.79
CA SER A 171 -33.13 15.90 -9.18
C SER A 171 -33.78 17.28 -9.32
N ASP A 172 -35.03 17.39 -9.76
CA ASP A 172 -35.71 18.67 -10.02
C ASP A 172 -36.09 19.42 -8.71
N GLU A 173 -35.77 20.71 -8.62
CA GLU A 173 -35.85 21.55 -7.40
C GLU A 173 -37.28 21.78 -6.86
N LEU A 174 -38.32 21.37 -7.60
CA LEU A 174 -39.73 21.53 -7.23
C LEU A 174 -40.25 20.48 -6.23
N PHE A 175 -39.44 19.47 -5.88
CA PHE A 175 -39.80 18.39 -4.95
C PHE A 175 -39.18 18.52 -3.56
N VAL A 176 -38.53 19.65 -3.27
CA VAL A 176 -38.05 20.00 -1.92
C VAL A 176 -39.28 20.35 -1.08
N VAL A 177 -39.57 19.52 -0.08
CA VAL A 177 -40.54 19.88 0.97
C VAL A 177 -39.97 21.10 1.69
N ALA A 178 -40.52 22.29 1.41
CA ALA A 178 -40.28 23.48 2.22
C ALA A 178 -40.91 23.25 3.61
N GLY A 179 -40.19 22.51 4.45
CA GLY A 179 -40.47 22.39 5.87
C GLY A 179 -40.31 23.76 6.52
N GLY A 180 -41.42 24.30 7.01
CA GLY A 180 -41.47 25.58 7.69
C GLY A 180 -40.53 25.65 8.90
N SER A 181 -39.96 26.84 9.07
CA SER A 181 -39.17 27.32 10.20
C SER A 181 -39.62 26.83 11.59
N SER A 182 -38.69 26.25 12.36
CA SER A 182 -38.36 26.72 13.71
C SER A 182 -37.20 25.93 14.36
N SER A 183 -36.19 26.70 14.80
CA SER A 183 -35.25 26.50 15.93
C SER A 183 -34.24 25.34 15.89
N GLU A 184 -33.01 25.73 15.52
CA GLU A 184 -31.74 25.63 16.27
C GLU A 184 -31.24 24.26 16.79
N GLU A 185 -30.02 23.96 16.30
CA GLU A 185 -28.93 23.17 16.92
C GLU A 185 -29.10 21.64 16.97
N GLU A 186 -28.52 20.94 15.98
CA GLU A 186 -27.31 20.10 16.16
C GLU A 186 -26.94 19.37 14.84
N GLN A 187 -25.68 18.95 14.75
CA GLN A 187 -24.94 18.50 13.58
C GLN A 187 -25.57 17.31 12.82
N GLY A 188 -25.60 17.42 11.49
CA GLY A 188 -25.85 16.32 10.55
C GLY A 188 -26.27 16.86 9.19
N GLU A 189 -25.37 16.83 8.20
CA GLU A 189 -25.72 17.00 6.79
C GLU A 189 -26.62 15.83 6.35
N ASP A 190 -27.92 15.94 6.60
CA ASP A 190 -28.92 15.09 5.96
C ASP A 190 -29.98 16.03 5.36
N GLY A 191 -29.73 16.38 4.10
CA GLY A 191 -30.67 17.13 3.30
C GLY A 191 -32.00 16.37 3.22
N THR A 192 -33.11 17.09 3.36
CA THR A 192 -34.46 16.61 3.11
C THR A 192 -34.58 16.03 1.69
N GLU A 193 -34.29 14.73 1.53
CA GLU A 193 -34.39 14.00 0.27
C GLU A 193 -35.88 13.83 -0.11
N SER A 194 -36.21 14.09 -1.37
CA SER A 194 -37.56 13.81 -1.89
C SER A 194 -37.82 12.30 -1.87
N ALA A 195 -39.03 11.86 -1.55
CA ALA A 195 -39.39 10.44 -1.51
C ALA A 195 -39.10 9.69 -2.84
N PHE A 196 -39.02 10.44 -3.93
CA PHE A 196 -38.74 9.99 -5.28
C PHE A 196 -37.26 9.70 -5.52
N GLU A 197 -36.38 10.53 -4.96
CA GLU A 197 -34.93 10.31 -4.95
C GLU A 197 -34.58 9.06 -4.12
N TYR A 198 -35.24 8.89 -2.96
CA TYR A 198 -35.08 7.73 -2.10
C TYR A 198 -35.42 6.41 -2.81
N ALA A 199 -36.53 6.37 -3.57
CA ALA A 199 -36.94 5.16 -4.30
C ALA A 199 -35.94 4.77 -5.40
N SER A 200 -35.46 5.75 -6.17
CA SER A 200 -34.44 5.54 -7.22
C SER A 200 -33.09 5.13 -6.63
N ARG A 201 -32.70 5.78 -5.53
CA ARG A 201 -31.50 5.43 -4.74
C ARG A 201 -31.57 4.00 -4.23
N ARG A 202 -32.71 3.59 -3.66
CA ARG A 202 -32.91 2.23 -3.15
C ARG A 202 -32.77 1.18 -4.26
N LEU A 203 -33.35 1.45 -5.45
CA LEU A 203 -33.22 0.57 -6.62
C LEU A 203 -31.75 0.40 -7.00
N ILE A 204 -31.02 1.49 -7.26
CA ILE A 204 -29.62 1.44 -7.70
C ILE A 204 -28.73 0.78 -6.65
N PHE A 205 -28.93 1.10 -5.37
CA PHE A 205 -28.18 0.50 -4.26
C PHE A 205 -28.42 -1.01 -4.14
N GLN A 206 -29.66 -1.48 -4.33
CA GLN A 206 -29.95 -2.92 -4.30
C GLN A 206 -29.33 -3.64 -5.50
N LEU A 207 -29.35 -3.04 -6.68
CA LEU A 207 -28.73 -3.63 -7.88
C LEU A 207 -27.20 -3.68 -7.78
N SER A 208 -26.55 -2.62 -7.28
CA SER A 208 -25.10 -2.62 -7.02
C SER A 208 -24.72 -3.55 -5.87
N GLY A 209 -25.60 -3.73 -4.88
CA GLY A 209 -25.44 -4.72 -3.83
C GLY A 209 -25.39 -6.17 -4.34
N LEU A 210 -26.12 -6.50 -5.41
CA LEU A 210 -26.05 -7.82 -6.04
C LEU A 210 -24.65 -8.08 -6.63
N LEU A 211 -24.10 -7.09 -7.34
CA LEU A 211 -22.73 -7.15 -7.86
C LEU A 211 -21.72 -7.40 -6.74
N TYR A 212 -21.83 -6.61 -5.66
CA TYR A 212 -20.96 -6.74 -4.50
C TYR A 212 -21.01 -8.15 -3.90
N ASN A 213 -22.21 -8.70 -3.71
CA ASN A 213 -22.40 -10.02 -3.12
C ASN A 213 -21.82 -11.16 -3.98
N THR A 214 -21.81 -11.02 -5.31
CA THR A 214 -21.24 -12.03 -6.22
C THR A 214 -19.73 -11.90 -6.37
N VAL A 215 -19.20 -10.68 -6.47
CA VAL A 215 -17.76 -10.45 -6.70
C VAL A 215 -16.93 -10.63 -5.42
N ARG A 216 -17.47 -10.24 -4.26
CA ARG A 216 -16.73 -10.27 -2.99
C ARG A 216 -16.15 -11.65 -2.63
N PRO A 217 -16.89 -12.78 -2.71
CA PRO A 217 -16.32 -14.10 -2.41
C PRO A 217 -15.16 -14.49 -3.33
N GLN A 218 -15.24 -14.12 -4.62
CA GLN A 218 -14.16 -14.37 -5.57
C GLN A 218 -12.92 -13.55 -5.20
N LEU A 219 -13.12 -12.26 -4.94
CA LEU A 219 -12.06 -11.34 -4.53
C LEU A 219 -11.29 -11.81 -3.28
N LEU A 220 -12.02 -12.27 -2.25
CA LEU A 220 -11.42 -12.79 -1.02
C LEU A 220 -10.63 -14.09 -1.21
N THR A 221 -10.93 -14.86 -2.26
CA THR A 221 -10.26 -16.15 -2.53
C THR A 221 -8.95 -15.99 -3.30
N HIS A 222 -8.82 -14.94 -4.11
CA HIS A 222 -7.61 -14.70 -4.92
C HIS A 222 -6.36 -14.49 -4.06
N LYS A 223 -5.23 -15.00 -4.55
CA LYS A 223 -3.92 -14.94 -3.87
C LYS A 223 -2.89 -14.13 -4.65
N ASP A 224 -3.11 -13.92 -5.94
CA ASP A 224 -2.14 -13.30 -6.83
C ASP A 224 -2.15 -11.78 -6.65
N LEU A 225 -1.00 -11.20 -6.29
CA LEU A 225 -0.87 -9.77 -6.05
C LEU A 225 -1.19 -8.95 -7.32
N GLU A 226 -0.79 -9.44 -8.49
CA GLU A 226 -1.00 -8.73 -9.78
C GLU A 226 -2.47 -8.58 -10.13
N VAL A 227 -3.23 -9.66 -9.97
CA VAL A 227 -4.67 -9.67 -10.23
C VAL A 227 -5.39 -8.72 -9.28
N LEU A 228 -5.00 -8.70 -7.99
CA LEU A 228 -5.57 -7.77 -7.01
C LEU A 228 -5.26 -6.30 -7.34
N CYS A 229 -4.03 -5.99 -7.78
CA CYS A 229 -3.66 -4.67 -8.27
C CYS A 229 -4.49 -4.27 -9.51
N GLU A 230 -4.65 -5.18 -10.47
CA GLU A 230 -5.48 -4.92 -11.66
C GLU A 230 -6.94 -4.68 -11.30
N VAL A 231 -7.52 -5.46 -10.38
CA VAL A 231 -8.89 -5.25 -9.89
C VAL A 231 -9.05 -3.85 -9.29
N ILE A 232 -8.11 -3.39 -8.46
CA ILE A 232 -8.16 -2.04 -7.87
C ILE A 232 -8.03 -0.98 -8.97
N GLN A 233 -7.14 -1.17 -9.93
CA GLN A 233 -6.95 -0.24 -11.04
C GLN A 233 -8.21 -0.12 -11.91
N VAL A 234 -8.86 -1.24 -12.23
CA VAL A 234 -10.10 -1.27 -13.00
C VAL A 234 -11.23 -0.56 -12.25
N LEU A 235 -11.38 -0.83 -10.95
CA LEU A 235 -12.39 -0.16 -10.13
C LEU A 235 -12.19 1.36 -10.10
N ARG A 236 -10.94 1.83 -9.92
CA ARG A 236 -10.65 3.28 -9.85
C ARG A 236 -10.77 3.97 -11.22
N SER A 237 -9.98 3.52 -12.19
CA SER A 237 -9.83 4.23 -13.47
C SER A 237 -10.92 3.91 -14.49
N GLU A 238 -11.32 2.64 -14.62
CA GLU A 238 -12.32 2.24 -15.63
C GLU A 238 -13.76 2.40 -15.12
N VAL A 239 -14.03 2.06 -13.85
CA VAL A 239 -15.40 2.07 -13.31
C VAL A 239 -15.75 3.44 -12.71
N ILE A 240 -14.99 3.93 -11.73
CA ILE A 240 -15.31 5.21 -11.08
C ILE A 240 -15.05 6.37 -12.03
N GLU A 241 -13.81 6.58 -12.46
CA GLU A 241 -13.42 7.77 -13.25
C GLU A 241 -14.06 7.80 -14.64
N ALA A 242 -14.01 6.69 -15.39
CA ALA A 242 -14.49 6.67 -16.77
C ALA A 242 -16.00 6.44 -16.92
N ALA A 243 -16.64 5.72 -15.99
CA ALA A 243 -18.01 5.25 -16.19
C ALA A 243 -19.05 5.89 -15.26
N ILE A 244 -18.68 6.18 -14.01
CA ILE A 244 -19.56 6.76 -12.98
C ILE A 244 -19.44 8.29 -12.93
N THR A 245 -18.24 8.87 -12.82
CA THR A 245 -18.01 10.33 -12.75
C THR A 245 -18.71 11.16 -13.85
N PRO A 246 -18.76 10.75 -15.14
CA PRO A 246 -19.47 11.53 -16.15
C PRO A 246 -21.00 11.54 -15.98
N ARG A 247 -21.57 10.70 -15.10
CA ARG A 247 -23.02 10.55 -14.91
C ARG A 247 -23.42 10.98 -13.50
N ALA A 248 -23.61 12.28 -13.29
CA ALA A 248 -23.90 12.89 -11.98
C ALA A 248 -25.01 12.18 -11.16
N ALA A 249 -26.07 11.69 -11.83
CA ALA A 249 -27.17 10.97 -11.18
C ALA A 249 -26.82 9.56 -10.67
N LEU A 250 -25.67 8.98 -11.06
CA LEU A 250 -25.19 7.66 -10.60
C LEU A 250 -24.02 7.77 -9.62
N VAL A 251 -23.35 8.93 -9.61
CA VAL A 251 -22.19 9.23 -8.75
C VAL A 251 -22.55 9.08 -7.28
N SER A 252 -23.63 9.71 -6.82
CA SER A 252 -24.02 9.68 -5.40
C SER A 252 -24.39 8.28 -4.87
N TYR A 253 -24.69 7.30 -5.74
CA TYR A 253 -25.30 6.04 -5.33
C TYR A 253 -24.48 4.78 -5.61
N ALA A 254 -23.80 4.71 -6.76
CA ALA A 254 -22.97 3.54 -7.11
C ALA A 254 -21.54 3.65 -6.56
N GLU A 255 -21.03 4.88 -6.41
CA GLU A 255 -19.67 5.15 -5.96
C GLU A 255 -19.36 4.59 -4.56
N PRO A 256 -20.23 4.68 -3.54
CA PRO A 256 -19.95 4.10 -2.22
C PRO A 256 -19.78 2.59 -2.24
N VAL A 257 -20.53 1.88 -3.10
CA VAL A 257 -20.42 0.42 -3.24
C VAL A 257 -19.10 0.06 -3.94
N MET A 258 -18.69 0.82 -4.95
CA MET A 258 -17.40 0.62 -5.61
C MET A 258 -16.22 0.91 -4.69
N HIS A 259 -16.28 1.99 -3.88
CA HIS A 259 -15.27 2.28 -2.86
C HIS A 259 -15.17 1.17 -1.83
N ARG A 260 -16.31 0.60 -1.40
CA ARG A 260 -16.31 -0.57 -0.51
C ARG A 260 -15.65 -1.79 -1.15
N MET A 261 -15.87 -2.03 -2.43
CA MET A 261 -15.17 -3.11 -3.16
C MET A 261 -13.67 -2.86 -3.26
N ILE A 262 -13.26 -1.60 -3.48
CA ILE A 262 -11.85 -1.19 -3.48
C ILE A 262 -11.23 -1.44 -2.09
N GLN A 263 -11.91 -1.07 -1.02
CA GLN A 263 -11.43 -1.30 0.35
C GLN A 263 -11.22 -2.80 0.63
N ASP A 264 -12.21 -3.64 0.32
CA ASP A 264 -12.07 -5.10 0.47
C ASP A 264 -10.90 -5.65 -0.38
N ALA A 265 -10.68 -5.10 -1.59
CA ALA A 265 -9.56 -5.45 -2.47
C ALA A 265 -8.21 -5.04 -1.86
N GLN A 266 -8.13 -3.84 -1.28
CA GLN A 266 -6.94 -3.30 -0.63
C GLN A 266 -6.61 -4.08 0.64
N GLU A 267 -7.59 -4.39 1.49
CA GLU A 267 -7.40 -5.24 2.67
C GLU A 267 -6.87 -6.63 2.28
N ARG A 268 -7.44 -7.22 1.22
CA ARG A 268 -6.97 -8.50 0.71
C ARG A 268 -5.55 -8.41 0.15
N LEU A 269 -5.22 -7.34 -0.57
CA LEU A 269 -3.89 -7.06 -1.09
C LEU A 269 -2.86 -6.94 0.05
N ILE A 270 -3.18 -6.19 1.11
CA ILE A 270 -2.34 -6.04 2.30
C ILE A 270 -2.03 -7.42 2.92
N LEU A 271 -3.06 -8.26 3.12
CA LEU A 271 -2.87 -9.61 3.67
C LEU A 271 -2.02 -10.51 2.75
N CYS A 272 -2.21 -10.40 1.43
CA CYS A 272 -1.39 -11.15 0.47
C CYS A 272 0.05 -10.67 0.44
N MET A 273 0.28 -9.35 0.54
CA MET A 273 1.63 -8.77 0.66
C MET A 273 2.33 -9.23 1.94
N GLN A 274 1.67 -9.20 3.10
CA GLN A 274 2.23 -9.71 4.35
C GLN A 274 2.59 -11.19 4.25
N LYS A 275 1.72 -11.98 3.62
CA LYS A 275 2.00 -13.39 3.37
C LYS A 275 3.18 -13.59 2.42
N TYR A 276 3.24 -12.82 1.33
CA TYR A 276 4.33 -12.86 0.36
C TYR A 276 5.67 -12.51 1.02
N ILE A 277 5.71 -11.48 1.88
CA ILE A 277 6.91 -11.10 2.64
C ILE A 277 7.37 -12.27 3.52
N ARG A 278 6.45 -12.95 4.21
CA ARG A 278 6.79 -14.10 5.06
C ARG A 278 7.27 -15.31 4.25
N ASP A 279 6.54 -15.69 3.21
CA ASP A 279 6.81 -16.94 2.50
C ASP A 279 8.00 -16.80 1.53
N GLU A 280 8.09 -15.69 0.78
CA GLU A 280 9.06 -15.49 -0.31
C GLU A 280 10.31 -14.70 0.09
N ILE A 281 10.31 -14.00 1.24
CA ILE A 281 11.46 -13.21 1.71
C ILE A 281 12.01 -13.78 3.01
N GLU A 282 11.19 -13.96 4.05
CA GLU A 282 11.63 -14.52 5.34
C GLU A 282 11.91 -16.03 5.24
N GLY A 283 11.04 -16.77 4.55
CA GLY A 283 11.18 -18.21 4.31
C GLY A 283 12.16 -18.60 3.21
N PHE A 284 12.79 -17.62 2.54
CA PHE A 284 13.68 -17.89 1.41
C PHE A 284 14.97 -18.58 1.87
N ALA A 285 15.15 -19.84 1.46
CA ALA A 285 16.38 -20.60 1.67
C ALA A 285 17.29 -20.48 0.43
N PRO A 286 18.54 -19.99 0.57
CA PRO A 286 19.44 -19.85 -0.56
C PRO A 286 19.77 -21.19 -1.21
N SER A 287 19.60 -21.29 -2.52
CA SER A 287 20.10 -22.43 -3.29
C SER A 287 21.62 -22.33 -3.47
N ALA A 288 22.30 -23.47 -3.66
CA ALA A 288 23.73 -23.49 -3.96
C ALA A 288 24.09 -22.70 -5.23
N ALA A 289 23.16 -22.60 -6.19
CA ALA A 289 23.31 -21.75 -7.37
C ALA A 289 23.21 -20.25 -7.02
N ASP A 290 22.45 -19.89 -5.99
CA ASP A 290 22.27 -18.50 -5.55
C ASP A 290 23.45 -17.95 -4.76
N LEU A 291 24.21 -18.85 -4.13
CA LEU A 291 25.44 -18.54 -3.39
C LEU A 291 26.66 -18.38 -4.30
N ASP A 292 26.63 -18.88 -5.54
CA ASP A 292 27.75 -18.75 -6.49
C ASP A 292 27.70 -17.43 -7.27
N TYR A 293 27.94 -16.33 -6.54
CA TYR A 293 27.80 -14.99 -7.07
C TYR A 293 28.87 -14.56 -8.10
N PRO A 294 30.17 -14.90 -7.96
CA PRO A 294 31.20 -14.55 -8.92
C PRO A 294 30.91 -15.13 -10.30
N ALA A 295 30.52 -16.41 -10.37
CA ALA A 295 30.18 -17.06 -11.64
C ALA A 295 28.92 -16.45 -12.27
N LYS A 296 27.90 -16.12 -11.46
CA LYS A 296 26.70 -15.42 -11.93
C LYS A 296 27.00 -14.04 -12.52
N LEU A 297 27.89 -13.28 -11.90
CA LEU A 297 28.26 -11.94 -12.38
C LEU A 297 29.03 -11.98 -13.70
N VAL A 298 29.96 -12.93 -13.85
CA VAL A 298 30.71 -13.15 -15.09
C VAL A 298 29.79 -13.64 -16.21
N ALA A 299 28.86 -14.57 -15.90
CA ALA A 299 27.86 -15.03 -16.88
C ALA A 299 26.93 -13.88 -17.32
N ALA A 300 26.52 -13.01 -16.40
CA ALA A 300 25.69 -11.85 -16.71
C ALA A 300 26.42 -10.81 -17.57
N GLU A 301 27.72 -10.62 -17.34
CA GLU A 301 28.57 -9.74 -18.17
C GLU A 301 28.72 -10.29 -19.60
N GLN A 302 28.93 -11.60 -19.74
CA GLN A 302 29.04 -12.26 -21.04
C GLN A 302 27.70 -12.29 -21.81
N ALA A 303 26.58 -12.37 -21.09
CA ALA A 303 25.25 -12.40 -21.68
C ALA A 303 24.66 -11.00 -21.99
N GLY A 304 25.31 -9.91 -21.55
CA GLY A 304 24.76 -8.56 -21.66
C GLY A 304 23.40 -8.39 -20.95
N ALA A 305 23.16 -9.18 -19.90
CA ALA A 305 21.87 -9.25 -19.23
C ALA A 305 21.56 -7.95 -18.46
N SER A 306 20.26 -7.62 -18.36
CA SER A 306 19.78 -6.46 -17.62
C SER A 306 20.21 -6.50 -16.15
N LEU A 307 20.36 -5.33 -15.51
CA LEU A 307 20.81 -5.21 -14.12
C LEU A 307 20.02 -6.12 -13.15
N TYR A 308 18.73 -6.30 -13.44
CA TYR A 308 17.78 -7.16 -12.72
C TYR A 308 18.23 -8.63 -12.64
N ALA A 309 18.87 -9.16 -13.69
CA ALA A 309 19.39 -10.53 -13.68
C ALA A 309 20.56 -10.74 -12.70
N THR A 310 21.15 -9.64 -12.23
CA THR A 310 22.24 -9.64 -11.24
C THR A 310 21.76 -9.31 -9.84
N TRP A 311 20.46 -9.40 -9.57
CA TRP A 311 19.89 -9.19 -8.24
C TRP A 311 19.74 -10.51 -7.51
N TYR A 312 19.85 -10.45 -6.19
CA TYR A 312 19.55 -11.58 -5.33
C TYR A 312 18.01 -11.73 -5.20
N PRO A 313 17.45 -12.96 -5.22
CA PRO A 313 16.00 -13.17 -5.28
C PRO A 313 15.21 -12.46 -4.17
N SER A 314 15.71 -12.43 -2.93
CA SER A 314 15.00 -11.73 -1.85
C SER A 314 14.91 -10.21 -2.10
N LEU A 315 15.94 -9.60 -2.69
CA LEU A 315 15.91 -8.19 -3.09
C LEU A 315 14.88 -7.93 -4.20
N GLU A 316 14.84 -8.79 -5.22
CA GLU A 316 13.87 -8.68 -6.32
C GLU A 316 12.44 -8.80 -5.80
N HIS A 317 12.17 -9.80 -4.95
CA HIS A 317 10.87 -10.02 -4.34
C HIS A 317 10.45 -8.84 -3.46
N THR A 318 11.36 -8.26 -2.67
CA THR A 318 11.08 -7.06 -1.87
C THR A 318 10.68 -5.89 -2.77
N LEU A 319 11.47 -5.58 -3.80
CA LEU A 319 11.20 -4.44 -4.68
C LEU A 319 9.91 -4.61 -5.50
N LEU A 320 9.62 -5.84 -5.95
CA LEU A 320 8.35 -6.18 -6.61
C LEU A 320 7.15 -5.94 -5.68
N CYS A 321 7.27 -6.36 -4.42
CA CYS A 321 6.23 -6.16 -3.41
C CYS A 321 6.01 -4.66 -3.14
N LEU A 322 7.10 -3.89 -2.94
CA LEU A 322 7.03 -2.45 -2.69
C LEU A 322 6.41 -1.66 -3.85
N SER A 323 6.85 -1.93 -5.08
CA SER A 323 6.34 -1.23 -6.27
C SER A 323 4.84 -1.46 -6.50
N LYS A 324 4.37 -2.68 -6.24
CA LYS A 324 2.94 -3.04 -6.29
C LYS A 324 2.16 -2.40 -5.14
N GLY A 325 2.69 -2.40 -3.92
CA GLY A 325 2.02 -1.80 -2.77
C GLY A 325 1.84 -0.29 -2.87
N TYR A 326 2.84 0.43 -3.40
CA TYR A 326 2.92 1.89 -3.35
C TYR A 326 1.71 2.62 -3.96
N HIS A 327 1.18 2.14 -5.09
CA HIS A 327 0.10 2.83 -5.82
C HIS A 327 -1.30 2.48 -5.30
N PHE A 328 -1.44 1.33 -4.64
CA PHE A 328 -2.75 0.74 -4.37
C PHE A 328 -3.08 0.69 -2.87
N VAL A 329 -2.10 0.83 -1.98
CA VAL A 329 -2.30 0.77 -0.52
C VAL A 329 -2.23 2.18 0.10
N ASN A 330 -2.95 2.40 1.20
CA ASN A 330 -2.86 3.65 1.96
C ASN A 330 -1.44 3.85 2.49
N MET A 331 -0.94 5.09 2.42
CA MET A 331 0.46 5.41 2.73
C MET A 331 0.88 4.97 4.14
N GLU A 332 0.01 5.15 5.14
CA GLU A 332 0.28 4.76 6.54
C GLU A 332 0.48 3.25 6.73
N ILE A 333 -0.29 2.43 6.01
CA ILE A 333 -0.16 0.96 6.10
C ILE A 333 1.01 0.48 5.24
N PHE A 334 1.21 1.15 4.11
CA PHE A 334 2.33 0.86 3.21
C PHE A 334 3.68 1.15 3.87
N GLU A 335 3.78 2.20 4.69
CA GLU A 335 4.96 2.53 5.49
C GLU A 335 5.37 1.37 6.42
N GLU A 336 4.44 0.78 7.17
CA GLU A 336 4.69 -0.38 8.04
C GLU A 336 5.15 -1.61 7.23
N LEU A 337 4.41 -1.94 6.17
CA LEU A 337 4.74 -3.08 5.31
C LEU A 337 6.10 -2.92 4.65
N ALA A 338 6.42 -1.70 4.22
CA ALA A 338 7.69 -1.41 3.56
C ALA A 338 8.85 -1.52 4.55
N GLN A 339 8.67 -1.04 5.78
CA GLN A 339 9.64 -1.19 6.84
C GLN A 339 9.93 -2.66 7.14
N ASP A 340 8.91 -3.48 7.36
CA ASP A 340 9.06 -4.91 7.62
C ASP A 340 9.78 -5.62 6.47
N ALA A 341 9.35 -5.37 5.23
CA ALA A 341 9.94 -6.00 4.05
C ALA A 341 11.44 -5.64 3.88
N ILE A 342 11.81 -4.38 4.12
CA ILE A 342 13.20 -3.91 4.00
C ILE A 342 14.07 -4.48 5.13
N GLN A 343 13.56 -4.54 6.36
CA GLN A 343 14.28 -5.11 7.50
C GLN A 343 14.54 -6.62 7.30
N ILE A 344 13.52 -7.37 6.87
CA ILE A 344 13.63 -8.80 6.56
C ILE A 344 14.59 -9.02 5.39
N CYS A 345 14.49 -8.21 4.32
CA CYS A 345 15.43 -8.27 3.20
C CYS A 345 16.87 -8.01 3.66
N THR A 346 17.09 -7.00 4.50
CA THR A 346 18.43 -6.65 5.03
C THR A 346 18.98 -7.79 5.88
N ALA A 347 18.15 -8.45 6.70
CA ALA A 347 18.54 -9.61 7.47
C ALA A 347 18.90 -10.82 6.57
N SER A 348 18.08 -11.08 5.55
CA SER A 348 18.32 -12.12 4.54
C SER A 348 19.64 -11.90 3.81
N LEU A 349 19.93 -10.66 3.38
CA LEU A 349 21.19 -10.30 2.74
C LEU A 349 22.41 -10.48 3.67
N LYS A 350 22.27 -10.19 4.97
CA LYS A 350 23.33 -10.45 5.96
C LYS A 350 23.62 -11.94 6.10
N MET A 351 22.58 -12.77 6.20
CA MET A 351 22.75 -14.23 6.28
C MET A 351 23.42 -14.77 5.01
N ALA A 352 22.93 -14.37 3.84
CA ALA A 352 23.54 -14.74 2.56
C ALA A 352 25.01 -14.28 2.46
N SER A 353 25.34 -13.08 2.95
CA SER A 353 26.74 -12.60 2.96
C SER A 353 27.66 -13.44 3.85
N ALA A 354 27.15 -13.97 4.97
CA ALA A 354 27.90 -14.85 5.86
C ALA A 354 28.15 -16.21 5.21
N ASP A 355 27.15 -16.75 4.52
CA ASP A 355 27.26 -18.01 3.77
C ASP A 355 28.26 -17.89 2.60
N ILE A 356 28.22 -16.79 1.85
CA ILE A 356 29.19 -16.49 0.78
C ILE A 356 30.60 -16.32 1.37
N THR A 357 30.72 -15.66 2.53
CA THR A 357 32.01 -15.52 3.22
C THR A 357 32.61 -16.89 3.57
N ALA A 358 31.78 -17.85 4.00
CA ALA A 358 32.21 -19.20 4.31
C ALA A 358 32.61 -20.00 3.06
N ALA A 359 31.93 -19.80 1.93
CA ALA A 359 32.16 -20.57 0.71
C ALA A 359 33.30 -20.02 -0.17
N GLN A 360 33.38 -18.70 -0.35
CA GLN A 360 34.21 -18.04 -1.37
C GLN A 360 35.20 -17.01 -0.79
N GLY A 361 35.16 -16.76 0.52
CA GLY A 361 36.07 -15.87 1.22
C GLY A 361 35.47 -14.51 1.57
N GLY A 362 36.07 -13.83 2.55
CA GLY A 362 35.54 -12.59 3.13
C GLY A 362 35.40 -11.42 2.17
N LEU A 363 36.21 -11.37 1.11
CA LEU A 363 36.13 -10.32 0.08
C LEU A 363 34.80 -10.39 -0.67
N HIS A 364 34.41 -11.58 -1.14
CA HIS A 364 33.20 -11.78 -1.92
C HIS A 364 31.93 -11.56 -1.10
N GLY A 365 31.91 -12.01 0.16
CA GLY A 365 30.77 -11.78 1.07
C GLY A 365 30.57 -10.30 1.37
N ALA A 366 31.65 -9.57 1.66
CA ALA A 366 31.57 -8.13 1.93
C ALA A 366 31.14 -7.32 0.70
N LEU A 367 31.69 -7.63 -0.49
CA LEU A 367 31.30 -6.96 -1.75
C LEU A 367 29.87 -7.28 -2.16
N PHE A 368 29.43 -8.53 -1.98
CA PHE A 368 28.04 -8.92 -2.18
C PHE A 368 27.10 -8.05 -1.34
N LEU A 369 27.39 -7.92 -0.04
CA LEU A 369 26.56 -7.14 0.87
C LEU A 369 26.53 -5.67 0.48
N VAL A 370 27.69 -5.06 0.20
CA VAL A 370 27.78 -3.65 -0.22
C VAL A 370 27.00 -3.40 -1.51
N LYS A 371 27.12 -4.27 -2.53
CA LYS A 371 26.38 -4.15 -3.80
C LYS A 371 24.87 -4.14 -3.57
N HIS A 372 24.35 -5.10 -2.82
CA HIS A 372 22.90 -5.24 -2.63
C HIS A 372 22.32 -4.17 -1.73
N LEU A 373 23.04 -3.73 -0.69
CA LEU A 373 22.59 -2.62 0.16
C LEU A 373 22.60 -1.28 -0.59
N LEU A 374 23.58 -1.05 -1.48
CA LEU A 374 23.60 0.13 -2.35
C LEU A 374 22.43 0.09 -3.34
N THR A 375 22.19 -1.07 -3.97
CA THR A 375 21.06 -1.24 -4.89
C THR A 375 19.74 -1.02 -4.17
N LEU A 376 19.54 -1.62 -2.99
CA LEU A 376 18.35 -1.42 -2.18
C LEU A 376 18.15 0.06 -1.84
N ARG A 377 19.20 0.77 -1.40
CA ARG A 377 19.16 2.21 -1.09
C ARG A 377 18.75 3.06 -2.30
N GLU A 378 19.28 2.76 -3.48
CA GLU A 378 18.95 3.49 -4.71
C GLU A 378 17.50 3.24 -5.12
N GLN A 379 17.05 1.98 -5.09
CA GLN A 379 15.70 1.59 -5.50
C GLN A 379 14.62 2.02 -4.52
N ILE A 380 14.95 2.27 -3.24
CA ILE A 380 13.97 2.83 -2.29
C ILE A 380 13.82 4.36 -2.37
N THR A 381 14.75 5.06 -3.05
CA THR A 381 14.74 6.53 -3.12
C THR A 381 13.53 7.10 -3.89
N PRO A 382 13.05 6.51 -5.00
CA PRO A 382 11.86 6.96 -5.71
C PRO A 382 10.56 6.82 -4.92
N PHE A 383 10.50 5.89 -3.97
CA PHE A 383 9.38 5.80 -3.06
C PHE A 383 9.62 6.87 -1.98
N GLU A 384 9.00 8.05 -2.14
CA GLU A 384 9.03 9.15 -1.16
C GLU A 384 8.31 8.81 0.16
N ILE A 385 8.57 7.62 0.69
CA ILE A 385 8.02 7.08 1.92
C ILE A 385 8.62 7.88 3.06
N ARG A 386 7.76 8.53 3.85
CA ARG A 386 8.19 9.14 5.11
C ARG A 386 8.31 7.97 6.08
N PHE A 387 9.43 7.25 6.07
CA PHE A 387 9.74 6.14 7.02
C PHE A 387 9.87 6.63 8.49
N ALA A 388 8.92 7.43 8.94
CA ALA A 388 8.84 8.07 10.24
C ALA A 388 7.50 7.68 10.89
N GLN A 389 7.18 6.39 10.84
CA GLN A 389 6.06 5.85 11.60
C GLN A 389 6.49 5.69 13.05
N THR A 390 5.76 6.36 13.95
CA THR A 390 6.03 6.35 15.38
C THR A 390 5.47 5.05 15.97
N SER A 391 6.26 3.97 15.92
CA SER A 391 5.93 2.80 16.73
C SER A 391 6.03 3.20 18.20
N LYS A 392 4.89 3.34 18.87
CA LYS A 392 4.83 3.58 20.32
C LYS A 392 5.13 2.28 21.04
N ALA A 393 6.41 1.94 21.15
CA ALA A 393 6.85 0.89 22.05
C ALA A 393 6.83 1.45 23.49
N LEU A 394 6.19 0.73 24.40
CA LEU A 394 6.24 1.06 25.83
C LEU A 394 7.60 0.61 26.37
N ASP A 395 8.43 1.56 26.78
CA ASP A 395 9.73 1.27 27.38
C ASP A 395 9.53 0.93 28.86
N PHE A 396 9.78 -0.34 29.23
CA PHE A 396 9.70 -0.84 30.60
C PHE A 396 11.03 -0.74 31.35
N THR A 397 12.10 -0.22 30.73
CA THR A 397 13.42 -0.10 31.39
C THR A 397 13.38 0.87 32.56
N SER A 398 12.63 1.98 32.45
CA SER A 398 12.44 2.92 33.55
C SER A 398 11.70 2.30 34.74
N SER A 399 10.75 1.42 34.47
CA SER A 399 10.00 0.67 35.49
C SER A 399 10.88 -0.39 36.15
N ALA A 400 11.74 -1.07 35.38
CA ALA A 400 12.71 -2.05 35.88
C ALA A 400 13.81 -1.39 36.74
N ASP A 401 14.33 -0.23 36.32
CA ASP A 401 15.33 0.54 37.08
C ASP A 401 14.75 1.14 38.35
N ALA A 402 13.53 1.69 38.31
CA ALA A 402 12.83 2.17 39.50
C ALA A 402 12.53 1.04 40.50
N MET A 403 12.23 -0.16 39.99
CA MET A 403 11.99 -1.35 40.81
C MET A 403 13.29 -1.94 41.38
N ASN A 404 14.39 -1.93 40.63
CA ASN A 404 15.72 -2.31 41.11
C ASN A 404 16.25 -1.34 42.17
N GLN A 405 15.99 -0.04 42.05
CA GLN A 405 16.32 0.95 43.08
C GLN A 405 15.50 0.75 44.36
N LEU A 406 14.24 0.35 44.25
CA LEU A 406 13.37 0.04 45.39
C LEU A 406 13.80 -1.26 46.11
N LEU A 407 14.25 -2.26 45.35
CA LEU A 407 14.81 -3.51 45.89
C LEU A 407 16.18 -3.29 46.55
N ALA A 408 17.01 -2.39 45.99
CA ALA A 408 18.30 -2.03 46.55
C ALA A 408 18.18 -1.23 47.86
N ASP A 409 17.10 -0.46 48.05
CA ASP A 409 16.88 0.35 49.25
C ASP A 409 15.50 0.14 49.89
N ALA A 410 15.22 -1.11 50.27
CA ALA A 410 13.96 -1.57 50.85
C ALA A 410 13.56 -0.85 52.15
N SER A 411 14.49 -0.10 52.77
CA SER A 411 14.27 0.68 54.00
C SER A 411 13.41 1.93 53.79
N THR A 412 13.21 2.35 52.53
CA THR A 412 12.50 3.57 52.13
C THR A 412 11.03 3.34 51.75
N ILE A 413 10.59 2.08 51.67
CA ILE A 413 9.25 1.67 51.21
C ILE A 413 8.14 2.19 52.14
N PHE A 414 8.39 2.25 53.45
CA PHE A 414 7.37 2.55 54.47
C PHE A 414 7.68 3.80 55.33
N ARG A 415 8.56 4.70 54.88
CA ARG A 415 8.91 5.90 55.64
C ARG A 415 7.88 7.03 55.47
N PHE A 416 6.94 7.13 56.42
CA PHE A 416 5.91 8.18 56.48
C PHE A 416 6.39 9.63 56.69
N SER A 417 7.70 9.88 56.79
CA SER A 417 8.28 11.22 56.98
C SER A 417 9.32 11.47 55.88
N GLY A 418 8.84 11.77 54.68
CA GLY A 418 9.65 12.04 53.48
C GLY A 418 9.03 11.54 52.18
N PRO A 419 9.65 11.79 51.02
CA PRO A 419 9.17 11.26 49.74
C PRO A 419 9.18 9.73 49.76
N ASN A 420 8.00 9.13 49.85
CA ASN A 420 7.81 7.68 49.92
C ASN A 420 8.38 6.99 48.67
N GLY A 421 9.19 5.96 48.84
CA GLY A 421 9.72 5.16 47.72
C GLY A 421 8.61 4.54 46.85
N LEU A 422 7.45 4.24 47.43
CA LEU A 422 6.25 3.79 46.73
C LEU A 422 5.61 4.87 45.85
N VAL A 423 5.63 6.14 46.29
CA VAL A 423 5.14 7.28 45.49
C VAL A 423 6.14 7.59 44.36
N GLY A 424 7.43 7.40 44.61
CA GLY A 424 8.47 7.42 43.58
C GLY A 424 8.27 6.33 42.52
N LEU A 425 7.85 5.12 42.92
CA LEU A 425 7.49 4.02 42.02
C LEU A 425 6.22 4.34 41.20
N PHE A 426 5.20 4.94 41.80
CA PHE A 426 3.96 5.28 41.08
C PHE A 426 4.13 6.45 40.11
N THR A 427 5.08 7.34 40.37
CA THR A 427 5.38 8.49 39.50
C THR A 427 6.45 8.20 38.44
N ARG A 428 7.39 7.28 38.69
CA ARG A 428 8.43 6.85 37.71
C ARG A 428 8.18 5.51 37.03
N GLY A 429 7.25 4.71 37.55
CA GLY A 429 6.87 3.42 36.98
C GLY A 429 5.78 3.50 35.91
N ILE A 430 5.30 4.72 35.61
CA ILE A 430 4.51 4.98 34.40
C ILE A 430 5.47 4.77 33.22
N PRO A 431 5.27 3.75 32.36
CA PRO A 431 6.16 3.49 31.24
C PRO A 431 6.19 4.73 30.35
N GLN A 432 7.40 5.24 30.09
CA GLN A 432 7.54 6.33 29.14
C GLN A 432 7.29 5.78 27.75
N ILE A 433 6.42 6.45 26.99
CA ILE A 433 6.22 6.14 25.58
C ILE A 433 7.47 6.64 24.87
N GLN A 434 8.44 5.74 24.67
CA GLN A 434 9.60 6.07 23.85
C GLN A 434 9.20 5.87 22.40
N GLU A 435 8.94 6.99 21.72
CA GLU A 435 8.69 7.02 20.29
C GLU A 435 10.02 6.75 19.57
N THR A 436 10.37 5.47 19.40
CA THR A 436 11.47 5.10 18.51
C THR A 436 11.00 5.32 17.08
N THR A 437 11.37 6.46 16.51
CA THR A 437 11.32 6.70 15.07
C THR A 437 12.39 5.82 14.42
N ALA A 438 12.02 4.59 14.06
CA ALA A 438 12.88 3.68 13.33
C ALA A 438 12.91 4.10 11.86
N ASP A 439 13.72 5.11 11.56
CA ASP A 439 13.98 5.51 10.17
C ASP A 439 14.76 4.40 9.47
N VAL A 440 14.05 3.59 8.69
CA VAL A 440 14.58 2.47 7.90
C VAL A 440 15.73 2.92 6.99
N LYS A 441 15.66 4.14 6.46
CA LYS A 441 16.74 4.70 5.65
C LYS A 441 17.99 4.94 6.49
N LYS A 442 17.84 5.45 7.71
CA LYS A 442 18.95 5.65 8.63
C LYS A 442 19.56 4.32 9.08
N GLU A 443 18.73 3.31 9.37
CA GLU A 443 19.18 1.96 9.70
C GLU A 443 19.95 1.32 8.54
N LEU A 444 19.41 1.41 7.32
CA LEU A 444 20.06 0.93 6.10
C LEU A 444 21.40 1.65 5.84
N GLU A 445 21.46 2.97 6.03
CA GLU A 445 22.70 3.74 5.88
C GLU A 445 23.73 3.39 6.96
N GLN A 446 23.29 3.12 8.19
CA GLN A 446 24.17 2.66 9.27
C GLN A 446 24.74 1.28 8.96
N GLU A 447 23.92 0.36 8.45
CA GLU A 447 24.36 -0.98 8.07
C GLU A 447 25.27 -0.97 6.84
N LEU A 448 24.99 -0.11 5.86
CA LEU A 448 25.86 0.10 4.71
C LEU A 448 27.23 0.63 5.16
N LYS A 449 27.28 1.63 6.06
CA LYS A 449 28.54 2.13 6.61
C LYS A 449 29.32 1.04 7.33
N LYS A 450 28.64 0.23 8.15
CA LYS A 450 29.25 -0.90 8.85
C LYS A 450 29.83 -1.93 7.86
N SER A 451 29.07 -2.27 6.82
CA SER A 451 29.51 -3.20 5.76
C SER A 451 30.72 -2.66 4.99
N CYS A 452 30.71 -1.37 4.65
CA CYS A 452 31.86 -0.71 4.02
C CYS A 452 33.09 -0.70 4.94
N THR A 453 32.93 -0.45 6.24
CA THR A 453 34.06 -0.53 7.19
C THR A 453 34.61 -1.94 7.35
N ALA A 454 33.75 -2.96 7.38
CA ALA A 454 34.17 -4.37 7.43
C ALA A 454 34.88 -4.79 6.13
N PHE A 455 34.42 -4.30 4.98
CA PHE A 455 35.10 -4.47 3.70
C PHE A 455 36.50 -3.83 3.72
N ILE A 456 36.61 -2.57 4.16
CA ILE A 456 37.89 -1.86 4.30
C ILE A 456 38.83 -2.66 5.22
N GLU A 457 38.36 -3.14 6.35
CA GLU A 457 39.15 -3.96 7.27
C GLU A 457 39.62 -5.27 6.62
N THR A 458 38.75 -5.95 5.88
CA THR A 458 39.08 -7.21 5.18
C THR A 458 40.16 -6.98 4.12
N VAL A 459 40.05 -5.90 3.33
CA VAL A 459 41.05 -5.52 2.32
C VAL A 459 42.37 -5.12 2.98
N LEU A 460 42.33 -4.36 4.08
CA LEU A 460 43.53 -4.01 4.84
C LEU A 460 44.22 -5.25 5.43
N GLN A 461 43.45 -6.24 5.91
CA GLN A 461 43.99 -7.51 6.39
C GLN A 461 44.58 -8.35 5.24
N LEU A 462 44.05 -8.27 4.01
CA LEU A 462 44.60 -8.95 2.84
C LEU A 462 45.91 -8.30 2.34
N LEU A 463 45.95 -6.96 2.30
CA LEU A 463 47.07 -6.20 1.72
C LEU A 463 48.22 -5.95 2.71
N ALA A 464 47.92 -5.79 4.00
CA ALA A 464 48.85 -5.27 5.00
C ALA A 464 48.79 -6.01 6.34
N ARG A 465 48.44 -7.31 6.35
CA ARG A 465 48.45 -8.15 7.56
C ARG A 465 49.73 -8.01 8.41
N PRO A 466 50.94 -8.08 7.82
CA PRO A 466 52.18 -8.06 8.61
C PRO A 466 52.44 -6.67 9.21
N LEU A 467 52.10 -5.61 8.47
CA LEU A 467 52.21 -4.22 8.91
C LEU A 467 51.22 -3.89 10.03
N LEU A 468 49.96 -4.33 9.92
CA LEU A 468 48.95 -4.17 10.97
C LEU A 468 49.31 -4.93 12.25
N ALA A 469 49.87 -6.14 12.13
CA ALA A 469 50.35 -6.91 13.27
C ALA A 469 51.50 -6.18 13.99
N LEU A 470 52.45 -5.63 13.22
CA LEU A 470 53.56 -4.82 13.74
C LEU A 470 53.04 -3.56 14.44
N MET A 471 52.13 -2.81 13.82
CA MET A 471 51.53 -1.61 14.43
C MET A 471 50.77 -1.94 15.72
N LYS A 472 50.06 -3.07 15.78
CA LYS A 472 49.35 -3.52 16.98
C LYS A 472 50.33 -3.87 18.11
N GLN A 473 51.43 -4.53 17.79
CA GLN A 473 52.49 -4.83 18.75
C GLN A 473 53.17 -3.55 19.27
N ILE A 474 53.45 -2.59 18.38
CA ILE A 474 53.98 -1.28 18.75
C ILE A 474 53.00 -0.53 19.66
N ALA A 475 51.71 -0.50 19.33
CA ALA A 475 50.68 0.16 20.13
C ALA A 475 50.50 -0.50 21.52
N GLN A 476 50.58 -1.83 21.61
CA GLN A 476 50.52 -2.54 22.90
C GLN A 476 51.72 -2.23 23.80
N VAL A 477 52.91 -2.15 23.22
CA VAL A 477 54.13 -1.77 23.94
C VAL A 477 54.08 -0.30 24.39
N GLN A 478 53.54 0.60 23.55
CA GLN A 478 53.29 2.00 23.92
C GLN A 478 52.29 2.16 25.08
N GLN A 479 51.19 1.40 25.07
CA GLN A 479 50.20 1.46 26.15
C GLN A 479 50.72 0.88 27.48
N THR A 480 51.58 -0.15 27.42
CA THR A 480 52.12 -0.81 28.62
C THR A 480 53.16 0.06 29.34
N GLN A 481 53.87 0.94 28.63
CA GLN A 481 55.01 1.69 29.21
C GLN A 481 54.73 3.17 29.55
N LYS A 482 53.59 3.77 29.18
CA LYS A 482 53.24 5.19 29.51
C LYS A 482 54.43 6.17 29.37
N ALA A 483 55.20 6.08 28.30
CA ALA A 483 56.27 7.02 27.99
C ALA A 483 56.19 7.42 26.51
N THR A 484 56.33 8.72 26.24
CA THR A 484 56.30 9.32 24.89
C THR A 484 57.56 9.04 24.07
N ALA A 485 58.56 8.36 24.65
CA ALA A 485 59.77 7.92 23.98
C ALA A 485 60.12 6.51 24.50
N LEU A 486 59.89 5.50 23.66
CA LEU A 486 60.39 4.15 23.89
C LEU A 486 61.85 4.08 23.43
N ASP A 487 62.68 3.32 24.14
CA ASP A 487 63.92 2.79 23.58
C ASP A 487 63.54 1.66 22.60
N PHE A 488 63.30 2.00 21.33
CA PHE A 488 62.97 1.05 20.26
C PHE A 488 64.06 -0.02 20.04
N ARG A 489 65.24 0.11 20.65
CA ARG A 489 66.32 -0.90 20.60
C ARG A 489 66.12 -2.12 21.51
N GLN A 490 65.19 -2.06 22.47
CA GLN A 490 64.97 -3.16 23.43
C GLN A 490 63.96 -4.20 22.92
N CYS A 491 63.24 -3.88 21.85
CA CYS A 491 62.27 -4.77 21.23
C CYS A 491 62.94 -5.49 20.04
N ALA A 492 63.05 -6.82 20.07
CA ALA A 492 63.65 -7.57 18.96
C ALA A 492 62.88 -7.40 17.64
N PHE A 493 61.57 -7.14 17.74
CA PHE A 493 60.61 -6.99 16.66
C PHE A 493 60.67 -5.64 15.92
N THR A 494 61.49 -4.69 16.38
CA THR A 494 61.72 -3.38 15.74
C THR A 494 63.05 -3.32 15.00
N ALA A 495 63.79 -4.44 14.91
CA ALA A 495 65.04 -4.49 14.16
C ALA A 495 64.81 -4.00 12.70
N PRO A 496 65.67 -3.12 12.17
CA PRO A 496 65.50 -2.57 10.81
C PRO A 496 65.36 -3.65 9.73
N ALA A 497 66.02 -4.80 9.92
CA ALA A 497 65.91 -5.95 9.02
C ALA A 497 64.51 -6.59 9.03
N GLU A 498 63.86 -6.70 10.18
CA GLU A 498 62.51 -7.26 10.29
C GLU A 498 61.45 -6.29 9.77
N VAL A 499 61.63 -4.99 10.02
CA VAL A 499 60.78 -3.95 9.45
C VAL A 499 60.91 -3.91 7.91
N ASN A 500 62.12 -4.03 7.38
CA ASN A 500 62.33 -4.11 5.93
C ASN A 500 61.71 -5.38 5.33
N ASN A 501 61.79 -6.53 6.01
CA ASN A 501 61.15 -7.76 5.57
C ASN A 501 59.61 -7.64 5.56
N VAL A 502 59.04 -6.97 6.56
CA VAL A 502 57.60 -6.65 6.63
C VAL A 502 57.20 -5.72 5.50
N LEU A 503 57.95 -4.64 5.26
CA LEU A 503 57.70 -3.70 4.17
C LEU A 503 57.86 -4.34 2.79
N ALA A 504 58.85 -5.19 2.59
CA ALA A 504 59.05 -5.95 1.35
C ALA A 504 57.91 -6.95 1.11
N SER A 505 57.41 -7.60 2.17
CA SER A 505 56.22 -8.46 2.08
C SER A 505 54.98 -7.67 1.69
N VAL A 506 54.80 -6.47 2.25
CA VAL A 506 53.68 -5.58 1.91
C VAL A 506 53.79 -5.08 0.47
N ALA A 507 54.99 -4.67 0.02
CA ALA A 507 55.23 -4.25 -1.36
C ALA A 507 54.89 -5.37 -2.36
N LYS A 508 55.27 -6.61 -2.04
CA LYS A 508 54.93 -7.78 -2.86
C LYS A 508 53.43 -8.05 -2.89
N GLN A 509 52.77 -8.01 -1.73
CA GLN A 509 51.31 -8.17 -1.64
C GLN A 509 50.55 -7.06 -2.38
N LEU A 510 51.08 -5.83 -2.35
CA LEU A 510 50.52 -4.69 -3.08
C LEU A 510 50.67 -4.85 -4.61
N GLN A 511 51.72 -5.52 -5.09
CA GLN A 511 51.89 -5.77 -6.52
C GLN A 511 51.07 -6.96 -7.04
N GLU A 512 50.97 -8.03 -6.27
CA GLU A 512 50.32 -9.29 -6.71
C GLU A 512 48.81 -9.29 -6.44
N VAL A 513 48.37 -8.89 -5.24
CA VAL A 513 46.97 -9.08 -4.77
C VAL A 513 46.07 -7.90 -5.11
N LEU A 514 46.64 -6.69 -5.16
CA LEU A 514 45.88 -5.48 -5.46
C LEU A 514 45.15 -5.50 -6.83
N PRO A 515 45.78 -5.89 -7.96
CA PRO A 515 45.07 -5.92 -9.24
C PRO A 515 43.90 -6.92 -9.23
N GLU A 516 44.03 -8.05 -8.56
CA GLU A 516 42.95 -9.04 -8.41
C GLU A 516 41.78 -8.48 -7.57
N VAL A 517 42.09 -7.75 -6.48
CA VAL A 517 41.08 -7.07 -5.66
C VAL A 517 40.35 -6.01 -6.47
N LEU A 518 41.06 -5.16 -7.22
CA LEU A 518 40.44 -4.12 -8.06
C LEU A 518 39.54 -4.73 -9.15
N GLN A 519 39.96 -5.82 -9.80
CA GLN A 519 39.12 -6.54 -10.77
C GLN A 519 37.86 -7.10 -10.12
N THR A 520 37.97 -7.67 -8.92
CA THR A 520 36.82 -8.22 -8.19
C THR A 520 35.85 -7.11 -7.78
N ILE A 521 36.34 -5.96 -7.30
CA ILE A 521 35.49 -4.81 -6.97
C ILE A 521 34.76 -4.33 -8.22
N HIS A 522 35.47 -4.22 -9.35
CA HIS A 522 34.90 -3.78 -10.62
C HIS A 522 33.77 -4.68 -11.11
N LEU A 523 33.96 -6.01 -11.01
CA LEU A 523 32.95 -7.01 -11.38
C LEU A 523 31.63 -6.83 -10.60
N TYR A 524 31.71 -6.49 -9.31
CA TYR A 524 30.54 -6.37 -8.43
C TYR A 524 29.84 -5.01 -8.53
N LEU A 525 30.59 -3.90 -8.55
CA LEU A 525 30.02 -2.55 -8.46
C LEU A 525 29.75 -1.90 -9.81
N ARG A 526 30.48 -2.29 -10.87
CA ARG A 526 30.32 -1.80 -12.26
C ARG A 526 30.29 -0.26 -12.40
N ASN A 527 30.79 0.47 -11.40
CA ASN A 527 30.76 1.93 -11.34
C ASN A 527 32.05 2.48 -10.71
N VAL A 528 32.84 3.13 -11.56
CA VAL A 528 34.16 3.69 -11.24
C VAL A 528 34.10 4.71 -10.11
N SER A 529 33.01 5.48 -10.00
CA SER A 529 32.87 6.49 -8.96
C SER A 529 32.73 5.87 -7.56
N THR A 530 31.89 4.83 -7.42
CA THR A 530 31.72 4.11 -6.15
C THR A 530 32.96 3.30 -5.78
N GLU A 531 33.65 2.74 -6.78
CA GLU A 531 34.93 2.04 -6.59
C GLU A 531 35.98 2.97 -5.98
N THR A 532 36.16 4.17 -6.56
CA THR A 532 37.13 5.14 -6.05
C THR A 532 36.77 5.64 -4.65
N ILE A 533 35.48 5.80 -4.33
CA ILE A 533 35.02 6.23 -3.00
C ILE A 533 35.30 5.15 -1.94
N LEU A 534 35.11 3.87 -2.27
CA LEU A 534 35.39 2.76 -1.35
C LEU A 534 36.89 2.50 -1.18
N PHE A 535 37.70 2.73 -2.22
CA PHE A 535 39.13 2.46 -2.18
C PHE A 535 39.95 3.59 -1.52
N LYS A 536 39.52 4.86 -1.64
CA LYS A 536 40.20 6.02 -1.02
C LYS A 536 40.51 5.85 0.48
N PRO A 537 39.58 5.37 1.35
CA PRO A 537 39.87 5.09 2.75
C PRO A 537 40.96 4.03 2.96
N VAL A 538 40.99 2.98 2.13
CA VAL A 538 42.03 1.93 2.20
C VAL A 538 43.39 2.52 1.89
N GLN A 539 43.49 3.28 0.80
CA GLN A 539 44.71 3.98 0.39
C GLN A 539 45.21 4.93 1.48
N ARG A 540 44.32 5.75 2.04
CA ARG A 540 44.65 6.70 3.10
C ARG A 540 45.14 5.99 4.37
N ASN A 541 44.42 4.94 4.82
CA ASN A 541 44.82 4.21 6.02
C ASN A 541 46.18 3.53 5.88
N LEU A 542 46.49 2.98 4.70
CA LEU A 542 47.81 2.39 4.43
C LEU A 542 48.91 3.45 4.37
N LEU A 543 48.63 4.60 3.75
CA LEU A 543 49.58 5.71 3.66
C LEU A 543 49.87 6.29 5.06
N ASP A 544 48.83 6.56 5.85
CA ASP A 544 48.97 7.03 7.24
C ASP A 544 49.74 6.00 8.09
N ALA A 545 49.51 4.70 7.90
CA ALA A 545 50.21 3.64 8.62
C ALA A 545 51.71 3.57 8.28
N VAL A 546 52.07 3.68 7.00
CA VAL A 546 53.45 3.70 6.53
C VAL A 546 54.17 4.99 6.94
N GLU A 547 53.51 6.14 6.86
CA GLU A 547 54.06 7.43 7.29
C GLU A 547 54.31 7.46 8.82
N ASN A 548 53.39 6.92 9.61
CA ASN A 548 53.60 6.77 11.06
C ASN A 548 54.76 5.82 11.40
N LEU A 549 54.89 4.71 10.67
CA LEU A 549 56.02 3.79 10.83
C LEU A 549 57.34 4.51 10.50
N ASN A 550 57.38 5.27 9.40
CA ASN A 550 58.57 6.02 9.00
C ASN A 550 58.94 7.09 10.04
N ALA A 551 57.97 7.87 10.53
CA ALA A 551 58.19 8.86 11.58
C ALA A 551 58.72 8.22 12.87
N MET A 552 58.25 7.01 13.24
CA MET A 552 58.77 6.28 14.39
C MET A 552 60.18 5.74 14.17
N MET A 553 60.52 5.30 12.95
CA MET A 553 61.87 4.83 12.60
C MET A 553 62.90 5.97 12.58
N GLU A 554 62.53 7.14 12.05
CA GLU A 554 63.38 8.34 12.01
C GLU A 554 63.72 8.85 13.43
N GLN A 555 62.83 8.64 14.40
CA GLN A 555 63.06 9.04 15.79
C GLN A 555 64.03 8.11 16.55
N THR A 556 64.34 6.93 16.02
CA THR A 556 64.87 5.81 16.83
C THR A 556 66.14 5.16 16.30
N TYR A 557 66.40 5.25 14.99
CA TYR A 557 67.59 4.66 14.36
C TYR A 557 68.47 5.72 13.69
N THR A 558 69.76 5.43 13.58
CA THR A 558 70.74 6.27 12.88
C THR A 558 70.66 6.09 11.37
N ARG A 559 70.96 7.15 10.61
CA ARG A 559 70.79 7.26 9.14
C ARG A 559 71.42 6.12 8.30
N GLU A 560 72.44 5.44 8.81
CA GLU A 560 73.13 4.33 8.14
C GLU A 560 72.36 2.99 8.22
N GLU A 561 71.52 2.80 9.26
CA GLU A 561 70.70 1.58 9.43
C GLU A 561 69.34 1.69 8.70
N LEU A 562 68.98 2.90 8.28
CA LEU A 562 67.70 3.27 7.65
C LEU A 562 67.71 3.16 6.11
N GLN A 563 68.87 3.25 5.46
CA GLN A 563 69.00 3.24 3.98
C GLN A 563 68.18 2.14 3.25
N PRO A 564 68.28 0.85 3.62
CA PRO A 564 67.51 -0.19 2.94
C PRO A 564 66.00 -0.14 3.26
N CYS A 565 65.61 0.50 4.35
CA CYS A 565 64.20 0.72 4.69
C CYS A 565 63.64 1.96 3.96
N GLU A 566 64.41 3.04 3.82
CA GLU A 566 64.00 4.26 3.11
C GLU A 566 63.71 3.99 1.63
N GLU A 567 64.50 3.15 0.96
CA GLU A 567 64.25 2.72 -0.43
C GLU A 567 62.96 1.90 -0.58
N THR A 568 62.73 0.93 0.31
CA THR A 568 61.50 0.12 0.28
C THR A 568 60.27 0.95 0.65
N ILE A 569 60.38 1.87 1.61
CA ILE A 569 59.30 2.79 2.02
C ILE A 569 58.95 3.74 0.88
N THR A 570 59.95 4.30 0.19
CA THR A 570 59.69 5.19 -0.97
C THR A 570 59.04 4.45 -2.13
N ILE A 571 59.41 3.20 -2.40
CA ILE A 571 58.75 2.36 -3.41
C ILE A 571 57.29 2.07 -3.01
N VAL A 572 57.03 1.71 -1.75
CA VAL A 572 55.66 1.45 -1.26
C VAL A 572 54.81 2.72 -1.27
N LEU A 573 55.34 3.86 -0.84
CA LEU A 573 54.65 5.14 -0.90
C LEU A 573 54.38 5.60 -2.33
N GLN A 574 55.30 5.36 -3.26
CA GLN A 574 55.10 5.68 -4.67
C GLN A 574 54.03 4.80 -5.31
N GLN A 575 53.98 3.51 -4.97
CA GLN A 575 52.93 2.61 -5.42
C GLN A 575 51.57 2.95 -4.81
N LEU A 576 51.53 3.31 -3.52
CA LEU A 576 50.30 3.73 -2.85
C LEU A 576 49.77 5.08 -3.35
N ARG A 577 50.65 6.02 -3.76
CA ARG A 577 50.27 7.33 -4.31
C ARG A 577 49.91 7.29 -5.81
N ALA A 578 50.29 6.24 -6.52
CA ALA A 578 49.97 6.04 -7.93
C ALA A 578 48.58 5.40 -8.16
N LEU A 579 47.97 4.88 -7.10
CA LEU A 579 46.58 4.39 -7.04
C LEU A 579 45.61 5.52 -6.74
#